data_AF-A0A7X7X0B1-F1
#
_entry.id   AF-A0A7X7X0B1-F1
#
_cell.length_a   1.000
_cell.length_b   1.000
_cell.length_c   1.000
_cell.angle_alpha   90.00
_cell.angle_beta   90.00
_cell.angle_gamma   90.00
#
_symmetry.space_group_name_H-M   'P 1'
#
loop_
_entity.id
_entity.type
_entity.pdbx_description
1 polymer ?
#
loop_
_entity_poly.entity_id
_entity_poly.type
_entity_poly.pdbx_seq_one_letter_code
_entity_poly.pdbx_strand_id
1 'polypeptide(L)'
;MKNLFIGIVLFLSCGFILGFACDWYVSIDHHSDKNVKESKSIIVGYTPAEIDTLKDLVLKGDKDAYPGLIEAYIDISYYQQESLLYSLIMGNRFNLSHAYYFVYSDWTGIYNIHFRDEKIDDNTKKIVVDYLKRGAELKDFVSINELKDICQK
;
A
#
# COMPACT_ATOMS: atom_id res chain seq x y z
N MET A 1 -35.16 -50.23 14.81
CA MET A 1 -36.34 -49.58 14.21
C MET A 1 -36.32 -48.11 14.56
N LYS A 2 -36.27 -47.27 13.51
CA LYS A 2 -36.92 -45.94 13.39
C LYS A 2 -36.44 -44.89 14.40
N ASN A 3 -35.52 -44.01 14.04
CA ASN A 3 -35.81 -42.82 13.20
C ASN A 3 -37.16 -42.18 13.57
N LEU A 4 -37.23 -41.54 14.73
CA LEU A 4 -38.29 -40.55 15.03
C LEU A 4 -37.90 -39.58 16.17
N PHE A 5 -36.66 -39.11 16.21
CA PHE A 5 -36.27 -37.94 17.02
C PHE A 5 -35.42 -36.94 16.20
N ILE A 6 -35.57 -36.99 14.87
CA ILE A 6 -34.89 -36.11 13.91
C ILE A 6 -35.72 -34.85 13.59
N GLY A 7 -36.91 -34.68 14.20
CA GLY A 7 -37.87 -33.65 13.75
C GLY A 7 -37.95 -32.32 14.50
N ILE A 8 -37.50 -32.20 15.77
CA ILE A 8 -37.94 -31.07 16.62
C ILE A 8 -36.81 -30.30 17.33
N VAL A 9 -35.55 -30.75 17.31
CA VAL A 9 -34.45 -30.07 18.04
C VAL A 9 -33.49 -29.31 17.11
N LEU A 10 -33.80 -29.18 15.82
CA LEU A 10 -32.96 -28.45 14.86
C LEU A 10 -33.43 -27.03 14.51
N PHE A 11 -34.51 -26.52 15.12
CA PHE A 11 -35.04 -25.19 14.81
C PHE A 11 -34.83 -24.10 15.87
N LEU A 12 -34.17 -24.40 17.00
CA LEU A 12 -34.03 -23.45 18.11
C LEU A 12 -32.57 -23.06 18.44
N SER A 13 -31.65 -23.18 17.50
CA SER A 13 -30.28 -22.64 17.66
C SER A 13 -29.82 -21.70 16.54
N CYS A 14 -30.56 -21.58 15.43
CA CYS A 14 -30.20 -20.65 14.35
C CYS A 14 -30.76 -19.21 14.53
N GLY A 15 -31.64 -18.98 15.50
CA GLY A 15 -32.28 -17.67 15.70
C GLY A 15 -31.57 -16.70 16.66
N PHE A 16 -30.57 -17.16 17.42
CA PHE A 16 -30.00 -16.35 18.53
C PHE A 16 -28.63 -15.74 18.26
N ILE A 17 -27.96 -16.08 17.15
CA ILE A 17 -26.62 -15.57 16.84
C ILE A 17 -26.68 -14.33 15.93
N LEU A 18 -27.77 -14.11 15.19
CA LEU A 18 -27.91 -12.94 14.30
C LEU A 18 -28.38 -11.66 15.01
N GLY A 19 -28.88 -11.74 16.25
CA GLY A 19 -29.33 -10.57 17.02
C GLY A 19 -28.20 -9.80 17.70
N PHE A 20 -27.13 -10.48 18.14
CA PHE A 20 -26.03 -9.83 18.87
C PHE A 20 -24.95 -9.21 17.97
N ALA A 21 -24.94 -9.54 16.67
CA ALA A 21 -23.97 -8.96 15.74
C ALA A 21 -24.37 -7.56 15.24
N CYS A 22 -25.67 -7.23 15.19
CA CYS A 22 -26.11 -5.90 14.76
C CYS A 22 -25.96 -4.83 15.84
N ASP A 23 -26.20 -5.16 17.12
CA ASP A 23 -26.09 -4.17 18.19
C ASP A 23 -24.64 -3.80 18.54
N TRP A 24 -23.66 -4.68 18.27
CA TRP A 24 -22.25 -4.32 18.48
C TRP A 24 -21.67 -3.50 17.32
N TYR A 25 -22.23 -3.60 16.12
CA TYR A 25 -21.79 -2.82 14.96
C TYR A 25 -22.26 -1.36 15.03
N VAL A 26 -23.43 -1.09 15.64
CA VAL A 26 -23.99 0.27 15.75
C VAL A 26 -23.48 1.05 16.97
N SER A 27 -22.93 0.38 17.99
CA SER A 27 -22.51 1.03 19.25
C SER A 27 -21.08 1.60 19.27
N ILE A 28 -20.27 1.38 18.24
CA ILE A 28 -18.89 1.94 18.15
C ILE A 28 -18.87 3.35 17.52
N ASP A 29 -19.98 3.79 16.90
CA ASP A 29 -20.03 5.04 16.14
C ASP A 29 -20.46 6.30 16.93
N HIS A 30 -20.54 6.25 18.27
CA HIS A 30 -21.06 7.39 19.04
C HIS A 30 -20.28 7.83 20.29
N HIS A 31 -19.00 7.47 20.42
CA HIS A 31 -18.13 8.05 21.45
C HIS A 31 -16.70 8.33 20.98
N SER A 32 -16.55 9.01 19.84
CA SER A 32 -15.35 9.83 19.61
C SER A 32 -15.73 11.30 19.70
N ASP A 33 -15.22 11.91 20.75
CA ASP A 33 -15.49 13.27 21.18
C ASP A 33 -15.13 14.29 20.10
N LYS A 34 -16.04 15.23 19.88
CA LYS A 34 -15.90 16.35 18.97
C LYS A 34 -14.86 17.29 19.58
N ASN A 35 -13.65 17.34 19.00
CA ASN A 35 -12.75 18.51 18.90
C ASN A 35 -11.31 18.13 18.53
N VAL A 36 -11.10 17.20 17.60
CA VAL A 36 -9.85 17.19 16.84
C VAL A 36 -10.08 18.08 15.65
N LYS A 37 -9.63 19.34 15.77
CA LYS A 37 -9.42 20.23 14.64
C LYS A 37 -8.65 19.38 13.61
N GLU A 38 -9.25 19.06 12.47
CA GLU A 38 -8.56 18.38 11.37
C GLU A 38 -7.29 19.19 11.10
N SER A 39 -6.17 18.70 11.64
CA SER A 39 -4.86 19.10 11.23
C SER A 39 -4.77 18.56 9.81
N LYS A 40 -5.22 19.38 8.86
CA LYS A 40 -5.00 19.24 7.43
C LYS A 40 -3.51 18.94 7.30
N SER A 41 -3.15 17.66 7.27
CA SER A 41 -1.76 17.25 7.34
C SER A 41 -1.15 17.75 6.05
N ILE A 42 -0.38 18.84 6.14
CA ILE A 42 0.43 19.31 5.04
C ILE A 42 1.47 18.22 4.87
N ILE A 43 1.22 17.38 3.90
CA ILE A 43 2.20 16.45 3.36
C ILE A 43 3.16 17.37 2.59
N VAL A 44 4.40 17.51 3.08
CA VAL A 44 5.43 18.49 2.68
C VAL A 44 5.08 19.35 1.47
N GLY A 45 4.64 20.59 1.68
CA GLY A 45 4.43 21.56 0.61
C GLY A 45 3.17 21.36 -0.26
N TYR A 46 2.46 20.24 -0.11
CA TYR A 46 1.23 19.95 -0.86
C TYR A 46 0.00 19.88 0.04
N THR A 47 -1.10 20.45 -0.45
CA THR A 47 -2.44 20.27 0.11
C THR A 47 -3.02 18.93 -0.34
N PRO A 48 -4.00 18.36 0.39
CA PRO A 48 -4.67 17.13 -0.04
C PRO A 48 -5.26 17.20 -1.46
N ALA A 49 -5.83 18.34 -1.83
CA ALA A 49 -6.41 18.54 -3.17
C ALA A 49 -5.34 18.55 -4.29
N GLU A 50 -4.15 19.08 -4.00
CA GLU A 50 -3.02 19.04 -4.93
C GLU A 50 -2.52 17.60 -5.11
N ILE A 51 -2.46 16.83 -4.03
CA ILE A 51 -2.10 15.41 -4.09
C ILE A 51 -3.10 14.63 -4.92
N ASP A 52 -4.40 14.82 -4.71
CA ASP A 52 -5.44 14.16 -5.53
C ASP A 52 -5.33 14.52 -7.01
N THR A 53 -4.99 15.78 -7.31
CA THR A 53 -4.71 16.22 -8.68
C THR A 53 -3.49 15.51 -9.27
N LEU A 54 -2.40 15.39 -8.51
CA LEU A 54 -1.19 14.69 -8.94
C LEU A 54 -1.46 13.20 -9.17
N LYS A 55 -2.24 12.54 -8.29
CA LYS A 55 -2.67 11.15 -8.45
C LYS A 55 -3.39 10.95 -9.77
N ASP A 56 -4.38 11.80 -10.07
CA ASP A 56 -5.16 11.72 -11.31
C ASP A 56 -4.30 11.89 -12.56
N LEU A 57 -3.30 12.78 -12.52
CA LEU A 57 -2.36 13.00 -13.62
C LEU A 57 -1.44 11.79 -13.81
N VAL A 58 -0.90 11.24 -12.73
CA VAL A 58 -0.05 10.05 -12.76
C VAL A 58 -0.80 8.83 -13.29
N LEU A 59 -2.06 8.64 -12.90
CA LEU A 59 -2.91 7.56 -13.43
C LEU A 59 -3.14 7.67 -14.94
N LYS A 60 -3.08 8.89 -15.49
CA LYS A 60 -3.16 9.17 -16.94
C LYS A 60 -1.81 9.05 -17.65
N GLY A 61 -0.72 8.83 -16.92
CA GLY A 61 0.63 8.68 -17.45
C GLY A 61 1.41 9.98 -17.59
N ASP A 62 0.99 11.04 -16.90
CA ASP A 62 1.75 12.27 -16.81
C ASP A 62 3.06 12.01 -16.05
N LYS A 63 4.18 12.07 -16.78
CA LYS A 63 5.52 11.82 -16.25
C LYS A 63 6.06 13.00 -15.44
N ASP A 64 5.56 14.20 -15.69
CA ASP A 64 6.01 15.42 -15.03
C ASP A 64 5.30 15.60 -13.67
N ALA A 65 4.08 15.06 -13.53
CA ALA A 65 3.37 15.02 -12.26
C ALA A 65 3.96 13.99 -11.26
N TYR A 66 4.60 12.93 -11.76
CA TYR A 66 5.07 11.82 -10.93
C TYR A 66 6.10 12.22 -9.86
N PRO A 67 7.16 12.99 -10.14
CA PRO A 67 8.10 13.44 -9.12
C PRO A 67 7.44 14.20 -7.97
N GLY A 68 6.48 15.08 -8.27
CA GLY A 68 5.74 15.82 -7.24
C GLY A 68 4.88 14.90 -6.37
N LEU A 69 4.27 13.87 -6.96
CA LEU A 69 3.52 12.86 -6.20
C LEU A 69 4.42 12.05 -5.26
N ILE A 70 5.61 11.64 -5.74
CA ILE A 70 6.58 10.91 -4.92
C ILE A 70 7.12 11.79 -3.81
N GLU A 71 7.44 13.06 -4.10
CA GLU A 71 7.89 14.03 -3.10
C GLU A 71 6.89 14.22 -1.97
N ALA A 72 5.59 14.30 -2.31
CA ALA A 72 4.55 14.33 -1.30
C ALA A 72 4.66 13.11 -0.36
N TYR A 73 4.98 11.91 -0.87
CA TYR A 73 5.05 10.72 -0.02
C TYR A 73 6.35 10.53 0.79
N ILE A 74 7.39 11.33 0.58
CA ILE A 74 8.73 11.14 1.20
C ILE A 74 8.69 11.12 2.74
N ASP A 75 7.98 12.05 3.36
CA ASP A 75 8.05 12.27 4.82
C ASP A 75 7.07 11.42 5.63
N ILE A 76 6.30 10.55 4.97
CA ILE A 76 5.21 9.84 5.62
C ILE A 76 5.31 8.36 5.29
N SER A 77 5.98 7.63 6.17
CA SER A 77 6.13 6.17 6.10
C SER A 77 4.80 5.41 5.96
N TYR A 78 3.69 6.01 6.38
CA TYR A 78 2.35 5.46 6.20
C TYR A 78 1.92 5.35 4.73
N TYR A 79 2.43 6.20 3.83
CA TYR A 79 2.03 6.21 2.42
C TYR A 79 2.94 5.39 1.50
N GLN A 80 3.93 4.65 2.02
CA GLN A 80 4.79 3.80 1.18
C GLN A 80 3.99 2.79 0.34
N GLN A 81 2.87 2.27 0.88
CA GLN A 81 1.97 1.37 0.14
C GLN A 81 1.27 2.08 -1.02
N GLU A 82 0.86 3.34 -0.82
CA GLU A 82 0.20 4.12 -1.86
C GLU A 82 1.20 4.56 -2.93
N SER A 83 2.40 5.02 -2.51
CA SER A 83 3.52 5.34 -3.40
C SER A 83 3.88 4.15 -4.29
N LEU A 84 3.98 2.94 -3.71
CA LEU A 84 4.30 1.71 -4.46
C LEU A 84 3.32 1.47 -5.62
N LEU A 85 2.02 1.72 -5.41
CA LEU A 85 1.02 1.57 -6.47
C LEU A 85 1.32 2.48 -7.67
N TYR A 86 1.59 3.76 -7.42
CA TYR A 86 1.89 4.72 -8.48
C TYR A 86 3.22 4.41 -9.17
N SER A 87 4.24 4.01 -8.41
CA SER A 87 5.53 3.55 -8.93
C SER A 87 5.38 2.33 -9.86
N LEU A 88 4.54 1.35 -9.46
CA LEU A 88 4.23 0.18 -10.27
C LEU A 88 3.53 0.57 -11.57
N ILE A 89 2.57 1.50 -11.53
CA ILE A 89 1.85 1.99 -12.71
C ILE A 89 2.82 2.70 -13.66
N MET A 90 3.60 3.65 -13.16
CA MET A 90 4.52 4.44 -13.99
C MET A 90 5.65 3.60 -14.59
N GLY A 91 6.20 2.67 -13.81
CA GLY A 91 7.19 1.72 -14.28
C GLY A 91 6.61 0.76 -15.32
N ASN A 92 5.54 0.03 -14.98
CA ASN A 92 5.07 -1.06 -15.83
C ASN A 92 4.28 -0.61 -17.05
N ARG A 93 3.45 0.43 -16.92
CA ARG A 93 2.57 0.89 -18.01
C ARG A 93 3.22 1.95 -18.89
N PHE A 94 3.97 2.88 -18.29
CA PHE A 94 4.49 4.05 -18.98
C PHE A 94 6.02 4.01 -19.19
N ASN A 95 6.66 2.92 -18.74
CA ASN A 95 8.09 2.66 -18.86
C ASN A 95 8.95 3.84 -18.37
N LEU A 96 8.53 4.46 -17.26
CA LEU A 96 9.27 5.55 -16.63
C LEU A 96 10.44 4.97 -15.85
N SER A 97 11.67 5.24 -16.31
CA SER A 97 12.89 4.63 -15.81
C SER A 97 13.07 4.77 -14.30
N HIS A 98 12.83 5.96 -13.78
CA HIS A 98 13.03 6.28 -12.38
C HIS A 98 11.98 5.65 -11.46
N ALA A 99 10.79 5.32 -11.98
CA ALA A 99 9.74 4.67 -11.20
C ALA A 99 10.14 3.26 -10.75
N TYR A 100 10.99 2.58 -11.52
CA TYR A 100 11.48 1.25 -11.15
C TYR A 100 12.35 1.24 -9.89
N TYR A 101 13.14 2.30 -9.66
CA TYR A 101 13.86 2.46 -8.40
C TYR A 101 12.89 2.60 -7.22
N PHE A 102 11.84 3.41 -7.37
CA PHE A 102 10.84 3.60 -6.31
C PHE A 102 10.03 2.34 -6.03
N VAL A 103 9.74 1.50 -7.02
CA VAL A 103 9.15 0.17 -6.75
C VAL A 103 10.04 -0.65 -5.80
N TYR A 104 11.34 -0.71 -6.07
CA TYR A 104 12.28 -1.41 -5.18
C TYR A 104 12.34 -0.78 -3.79
N SER A 105 12.47 0.55 -3.72
CA SER A 105 12.61 1.30 -2.48
C SER A 105 11.37 1.16 -1.59
N ASP A 106 10.18 1.41 -2.15
CA ASP A 106 8.91 1.38 -1.43
C ASP A 106 8.60 -0.03 -0.95
N TRP A 107 8.81 -1.06 -1.80
CA TRP A 107 8.58 -2.44 -1.41
C TRP A 107 9.53 -2.88 -0.28
N THR A 108 10.82 -2.56 -0.41
CA THR A 108 11.81 -2.86 0.63
C THR A 108 11.47 -2.13 1.93
N GLY A 109 11.04 -0.87 1.84
CA GLY A 109 10.55 -0.07 2.98
C GLY A 109 9.37 -0.72 3.69
N ILE A 110 8.33 -1.08 2.93
CA ILE A 110 7.14 -1.79 3.45
C ILE A 110 7.57 -3.08 4.15
N TYR A 111 8.45 -3.87 3.53
CA TYR A 111 8.92 -5.12 4.14
C TYR A 111 9.61 -4.85 5.48
N ASN A 112 10.53 -3.90 5.53
CA ASN A 112 11.28 -3.53 6.74
C ASN A 112 10.37 -2.98 7.86
N ILE A 113 9.27 -2.30 7.52
CA ILE A 113 8.31 -1.76 8.49
C ILE A 113 7.46 -2.88 9.12
N HIS A 114 6.95 -3.79 8.28
CA HIS A 114 5.95 -4.78 8.70
C HIS A 114 6.55 -6.09 9.22
N PHE A 115 7.73 -6.48 8.74
CA PHE A 115 8.38 -7.76 9.07
C PHE A 115 9.72 -7.55 9.77
N ARG A 116 9.80 -6.55 10.68
CA ARG A 116 11.03 -6.18 11.40
C ARG A 116 11.81 -7.43 11.84
N ASP A 117 13.10 -7.45 11.52
CA ASP A 117 14.07 -8.51 11.81
C ASP A 117 13.95 -9.80 10.96
N GLU A 118 12.93 -9.92 10.12
CA GLU A 118 12.88 -10.98 9.11
C GLU A 118 13.70 -10.58 7.88
N LYS A 119 14.45 -11.54 7.34
CA LYS A 119 15.08 -11.35 6.03
C LYS A 119 14.00 -11.42 4.97
N ILE A 120 14.03 -10.48 4.03
CA ILE A 120 13.24 -10.59 2.79
C ILE A 120 13.52 -11.94 2.14
N ASP A 121 12.48 -12.70 1.85
CA ASP A 121 12.63 -14.01 1.25
C ASP A 121 13.23 -13.90 -0.17
N ASP A 122 13.89 -14.97 -0.62
CA ASP A 122 14.64 -14.96 -1.88
C ASP A 122 13.75 -14.67 -3.10
N ASN A 123 12.48 -15.07 -3.07
CA ASN A 123 11.56 -14.82 -4.19
C ASN A 123 11.17 -13.35 -4.24
N THR A 124 10.79 -12.75 -3.11
CA THR A 124 10.48 -11.32 -3.04
C THR A 124 11.70 -10.49 -3.38
N LYS A 125 12.88 -10.85 -2.86
CA LYS A 125 14.16 -10.20 -3.21
C LYS A 125 14.42 -10.24 -4.71
N LYS A 126 14.20 -11.38 -5.36
CA LYS A 126 14.38 -11.52 -6.81
C LYS A 126 13.45 -10.58 -7.58
N ILE A 127 12.19 -10.46 -7.15
CA ILE A 127 11.19 -9.58 -7.79
C ILE A 127 11.61 -8.11 -7.66
N VAL A 128 11.94 -7.64 -6.45
CA VAL A 128 12.29 -6.22 -6.26
C VAL A 128 13.61 -5.86 -6.95
N VAL A 129 14.58 -6.78 -7.01
CA VAL A 129 15.83 -6.58 -7.77
C VAL A 129 15.60 -6.57 -9.28
N ASP A 130 14.61 -7.31 -9.79
CA ASP A 130 14.24 -7.26 -11.21
C ASP A 130 13.78 -5.86 -11.64
N TYR A 131 13.04 -5.16 -10.76
CA TYR A 131 12.68 -3.77 -11.00
C TYR A 131 13.92 -2.87 -11.12
N LEU A 132 14.91 -2.99 -10.22
CA LEU A 132 16.16 -2.23 -10.36
C LEU A 132 16.88 -2.53 -11.69
N LYS A 133 16.90 -3.79 -12.14
CA LYS A 133 17.50 -4.16 -13.43
C LYS A 133 16.81 -3.46 -14.60
N ARG A 134 15.48 -3.42 -14.60
CA ARG A 134 14.69 -2.71 -15.62
C ARG A 134 14.98 -1.20 -15.61
N GLY A 135 15.15 -0.61 -14.44
CA GLY A 135 15.62 0.79 -14.32
C GLY A 135 17.01 0.99 -14.92
N ALA A 136 17.94 0.08 -14.62
CA ALA A 136 19.31 0.14 -15.13
C ALA A 136 19.41 -0.08 -16.65
N GLU A 137 18.58 -0.95 -17.23
CA GLU A 137 18.45 -1.12 -18.69
C GLU A 137 18.03 0.18 -19.38
N LEU A 138 17.26 1.02 -18.69
CA LEU A 138 16.87 2.36 -19.14
C LEU A 138 17.87 3.45 -18.77
N LYS A 139 19.07 3.08 -18.30
CA LYS A 139 20.16 3.98 -17.90
C LYS A 139 19.79 4.89 -16.71
N ASP A 140 18.84 4.48 -15.87
CA ASP A 140 18.55 5.19 -14.62
C ASP A 140 19.75 5.05 -13.66
N PHE A 141 20.38 6.19 -13.35
CA PHE A 141 21.61 6.22 -12.55
C PHE A 141 21.41 5.70 -11.13
N VAL A 142 20.26 5.98 -10.53
CA VAL A 142 19.95 5.57 -9.15
C VAL A 142 19.81 4.05 -9.09
N SER A 143 19.07 3.46 -10.02
CA SER A 143 18.93 2.01 -10.16
C SER A 143 20.27 1.30 -10.40
N ILE A 144 21.13 1.88 -11.26
CA ILE A 144 22.48 1.34 -11.53
C ILE A 144 23.34 1.33 -10.26
N ASN A 145 23.31 2.40 -9.47
CA ASN A 145 24.12 2.47 -8.25
C ASN A 145 23.59 1.53 -7.17
N GLU A 146 22.28 1.47 -6.96
CA GLU A 146 21.68 0.54 -6.00
C GLU A 146 22.03 -0.92 -6.34
N LEU A 147 22.01 -1.30 -7.63
CA LEU A 147 22.46 -2.63 -8.06
C LEU A 147 23.93 -2.91 -7.73
N LYS A 148 24.82 -1.91 -7.90
CA LYS A 148 26.24 -2.08 -7.54
C LYS A 148 26.38 -2.35 -6.05
N ASP A 149 25.65 -1.60 -5.23
CA ASP A 149 25.70 -1.75 -3.78
C ASP A 149 25.17 -3.11 -3.32
N ILE A 150 24.13 -3.64 -3.99
CA ILE A 150 23.61 -4.98 -3.73
C ILE A 150 24.62 -6.07 -4.17
N CYS A 151 25.31 -5.90 -5.29
CA CYS A 151 26.27 -6.89 -5.80
C CYS A 151 27.60 -6.92 -5.05
N GLN A 152 27.92 -5.88 -4.27
CA GLN A 152 29.16 -5.80 -3.48
C GLN A 152 29.00 -6.32 -2.04
N LYS A 153 27.76 -6.59 -1.60
CA LYS A 153 27.43 -7.15 -0.27
C LYS A 153 27.30 -8.67 -0.33
#